data_AF-A0A9X2NDL6-F1
#
_entry.id   AF-A0A9X2NDL6-F1
#
_cell.length_a   1.000
_cell.length_b   1.000
_cell.length_c   1.000
_cell.angle_alpha   90.00
_cell.angle_beta   90.00
_cell.angle_gamma   90.00
#
_symmetry.space_group_name_H-M   'P 1'
#
loop_
_entity.id
_entity.type
_entity.pdbx_description
1 polymer ?
#
loop_
_entity_poly.entity_id
_entity_poly.type
_entity_poly.pdbx_seq_one_letter_code
_entity_poly.pdbx_strand_id
1 'polypeptide(L)'
;MRLSILDHGHRGRTRLFLTLTSKVSRVASPDIVKLLLYRPDFLTRPLLDLTAPAMRGESYWTAAEREFLAMSTARVHQCPFCLVTHAEMIRVAGHGEIDPDRPADARPELLAVQGFLEAVSRDAELDVAPLRDLPPNAVAEALNVNLVWNVVNRLANAFGFELLDGQLKSGTRALHRAGYRFPGFLLGADHGDLRASVFDQPAHTSVELRKAVATGDDVEEPWREYATLVRDASYRITDADVRRLTAAGRSEDEIFEVTVAAAVGAALHSFDAGRAASGT
;
A
#
# COMPACT_ATOMS: atom_id res chain seq x y z
N MET A 1 -16.44 -2.49 -2.18
CA MET A 1 -15.23 -2.47 -3.03
C MET A 1 -15.51 -3.19 -4.34
N ARG A 2 -14.65 -3.05 -5.36
CA ARG A 2 -14.85 -3.68 -6.69
C ARG A 2 -14.89 -5.21 -6.64
N LEU A 3 -14.16 -5.82 -5.69
CA LEU A 3 -14.29 -7.23 -5.39
C LEU A 3 -15.22 -7.41 -4.20
N SER A 4 -16.33 -8.10 -4.41
CA SER A 4 -17.34 -8.32 -3.36
C SER A 4 -16.82 -9.22 -2.23
N ILE A 5 -15.84 -10.07 -2.52
CA ILE A 5 -15.19 -10.98 -1.58
C ILE A 5 -14.40 -10.23 -0.51
N LEU A 6 -13.92 -9.02 -0.82
CA LEU A 6 -13.27 -8.15 0.16
C LEU A 6 -14.26 -7.55 1.17
N ASP A 7 -15.55 -7.57 0.88
CA ASP A 7 -16.59 -7.10 1.81
C ASP A 7 -17.20 -8.27 2.62
N HIS A 8 -17.25 -9.48 2.05
CA HIS A 8 -18.06 -10.57 2.60
C HIS A 8 -17.30 -11.90 2.81
N GLY A 9 -16.15 -12.10 2.16
CA GLY A 9 -15.42 -13.36 2.14
C GLY A 9 -14.54 -13.62 3.37
N HIS A 10 -14.68 -12.85 4.44
CA HIS A 10 -13.85 -12.97 5.62
C HIS A 10 -14.12 -14.24 6.43
N ARG A 11 -13.05 -14.80 7.03
CA ARG A 11 -13.13 -15.88 8.03
C ARG A 11 -14.05 -15.46 9.20
N GLY A 12 -14.74 -16.43 9.81
CA GLY A 12 -15.76 -16.16 10.84
C GLY A 12 -15.29 -15.26 12.00
N ARG A 13 -14.06 -15.48 12.50
CA ARG A 13 -13.43 -14.65 13.54
C ARG A 13 -13.24 -13.18 13.11
N THR A 14 -12.83 -12.97 11.86
CA THR A 14 -12.64 -11.64 11.28
C THR A 14 -13.99 -10.93 11.11
N ARG A 15 -14.99 -11.64 10.59
CA ARG A 15 -16.35 -11.09 10.43
C ARG A 15 -16.93 -10.63 11.78
N LEU A 16 -16.73 -11.42 12.83
CA LEU A 16 -17.12 -11.04 14.19
C LEU A 16 -16.40 -9.76 14.65
N PHE A 17 -15.07 -9.70 14.48
CA PHE A 17 -14.28 -8.52 14.80
C PHE A 17 -14.77 -7.25 14.08
N LEU A 18 -14.89 -7.29 12.75
CA LEU A 18 -15.37 -6.18 11.92
C LEU A 18 -16.76 -5.70 12.36
N THR A 19 -17.66 -6.63 12.67
CA THR A 19 -19.01 -6.32 13.15
C THR A 19 -18.99 -5.63 14.50
N LEU A 20 -18.20 -6.14 15.46
CA LEU A 20 -18.11 -5.58 16.81
C LEU A 20 -17.48 -4.18 16.79
N THR A 21 -16.36 -4.01 16.09
CA THR A 21 -15.67 -2.71 16.04
C THR A 21 -16.52 -1.66 15.35
N SER A 22 -17.22 -2.01 14.27
CA SER A 22 -18.12 -1.08 13.56
C SER A 22 -19.33 -0.69 14.42
N LYS A 23 -19.87 -1.61 15.23
CA LYS A 23 -20.97 -1.30 16.17
C LYS A 23 -20.52 -0.38 17.29
N VAL A 24 -19.31 -0.60 17.83
CA VAL A 24 -18.75 0.22 18.92
C VAL A 24 -18.40 1.63 18.43
N SER A 25 -17.77 1.75 17.26
CA SER A 25 -17.41 3.04 16.67
C SER A 25 -18.60 3.77 16.05
N ARG A 26 -19.69 3.05 15.72
CA ARG A 26 -20.81 3.49 14.89
C ARG A 26 -20.38 3.95 13.50
N VAL A 27 -19.26 3.44 13.02
CA VAL A 27 -18.66 3.76 11.72
C VAL A 27 -18.36 2.44 11.02
N ALA A 28 -18.69 2.33 9.74
CA ALA A 28 -18.38 1.14 8.96
C ALA A 28 -16.87 0.88 8.94
N SER A 29 -16.48 -0.39 8.91
CA SER A 29 -15.06 -0.76 8.80
C SER A 29 -14.44 -0.17 7.52
N PRO A 30 -13.31 0.55 7.63
CA PRO A 30 -12.62 1.11 6.46
C PRO A 30 -12.20 0.03 5.46
N ASP A 31 -12.18 0.35 4.18
CA ASP A 31 -11.82 -0.58 3.10
C ASP A 31 -10.43 -1.18 3.28
N ILE A 32 -9.45 -0.39 3.73
CA ILE A 32 -8.11 -0.89 4.07
C ILE A 32 -8.13 -1.97 5.16
N VAL A 33 -9.01 -1.84 6.17
CA VAL A 33 -9.13 -2.84 7.24
C VAL A 33 -9.73 -4.13 6.71
N LYS A 34 -10.73 -4.03 5.82
CA LYS A 34 -11.33 -5.21 5.16
C LYS A 34 -10.31 -5.92 4.28
N LEU A 35 -9.59 -5.19 3.41
CA LEU A 35 -8.51 -5.74 2.58
C LEU A 35 -7.48 -6.50 3.42
N LEU A 36 -6.94 -5.86 4.46
CA LEU A 36 -5.93 -6.46 5.35
C LEU A 36 -6.47 -7.68 6.12
N LEU A 37 -7.77 -7.91 6.20
CA LEU A 37 -8.31 -9.06 6.95
C LEU A 37 -8.96 -10.13 6.05
N TYR A 38 -8.92 -9.98 4.73
CA TYR A 38 -9.46 -10.96 3.79
C TYR A 38 -8.63 -12.27 3.79
N ARG A 39 -7.34 -12.17 3.44
CA ARG A 39 -6.39 -13.30 3.44
C ARG A 39 -5.08 -12.89 4.11
N PRO A 40 -5.06 -12.81 5.45
CA PRO A 40 -3.96 -12.19 6.16
C PRO A 40 -2.64 -12.96 6.10
N ASP A 41 -2.68 -14.26 5.78
CA ASP A 41 -1.51 -15.11 5.52
C ASP A 41 -0.77 -14.72 4.22
N PHE A 42 -1.49 -14.16 3.24
CA PHE A 42 -1.00 -13.92 1.88
C PHE A 42 -0.38 -12.51 1.69
N LEU A 43 -0.87 -11.50 2.41
CA LEU A 43 -0.42 -10.11 2.25
C LEU A 43 -0.19 -9.41 3.58
N THR A 44 -1.13 -9.55 4.51
CA THR A 44 -1.23 -8.66 5.66
C THR A 44 -0.07 -8.77 6.62
N ARG A 45 0.27 -9.99 7.03
CA ARG A 45 1.36 -10.23 7.98
C ARG A 45 2.67 -9.57 7.49
N PRO A 46 3.21 -9.91 6.31
CA PRO A 46 4.46 -9.32 5.84
C PRO A 46 4.34 -7.82 5.55
N LEU A 47 3.19 -7.35 5.03
CA LEU A 47 3.00 -5.92 4.77
C LEU A 47 3.01 -5.11 6.07
N LEU A 48 2.36 -5.59 7.14
CA LEU A 48 2.35 -4.89 8.44
C LEU A 48 3.70 -4.97 9.17
N ASP A 49 4.43 -6.07 9.01
CA ASP A 49 5.78 -6.23 9.55
C ASP A 49 6.77 -5.23 8.88
N LEU A 50 6.48 -4.77 7.65
CA LEU A 50 7.14 -3.63 7.01
C LEU A 50 6.56 -2.27 7.46
N THR A 51 5.23 -2.15 7.49
CA THR A 51 4.53 -0.88 7.69
C THR A 51 4.77 -0.29 9.07
N ALA A 52 4.65 -1.09 10.14
CA ALA A 52 4.74 -0.56 11.49
C ALA A 52 6.14 -0.01 11.83
N PRO A 53 7.26 -0.71 11.51
CA PRO A 53 8.59 -0.14 11.65
C PRO A 53 8.81 1.07 10.73
N ALA A 54 8.40 1.00 9.46
CA ALA A 54 8.57 2.12 8.53
C ALA A 54 7.89 3.39 9.04
N MET A 55 6.65 3.29 9.53
CA MET A 55 5.84 4.45 9.92
C MET A 55 6.00 4.90 11.37
N ARG A 56 6.42 4.01 12.29
CA ARG A 56 6.49 4.31 13.74
C ARG A 56 7.75 3.84 14.45
N GLY A 57 8.65 3.14 13.77
CA GLY A 57 9.96 2.80 14.30
C GLY A 57 10.85 4.02 14.46
N GLU A 58 12.02 3.80 15.08
CA GLU A 58 13.12 4.75 15.10
C GLU A 58 13.51 5.13 13.67
N SER A 59 13.67 6.43 13.41
CA SER A 59 13.96 6.95 12.08
C SER A 59 14.49 8.38 12.19
N TYR A 60 15.29 8.78 11.20
CA TYR A 60 15.62 10.18 10.94
C TYR A 60 14.36 11.02 10.67
N TRP A 61 13.35 10.41 10.05
CA TRP A 61 12.09 11.07 9.71
C TRP A 61 11.10 10.99 10.87
N THR A 62 10.55 12.14 11.25
CA THR A 62 9.45 12.22 12.20
C THR A 62 8.23 11.42 11.72
N ALA A 63 7.28 11.15 12.61
CA ALA A 63 6.05 10.48 12.20
C ALA A 63 5.30 11.31 11.14
N ALA A 64 5.20 12.63 11.28
CA ALA A 64 4.55 13.50 10.30
C ALA A 64 5.28 13.52 8.95
N GLU A 65 6.61 13.54 8.93
CA GLU A 65 7.40 13.45 7.70
C GLU A 65 7.17 12.15 6.93
N ARG A 66 7.02 11.03 7.65
CA ARG A 66 6.71 9.74 7.01
C ARG A 66 5.31 9.71 6.42
N GLU A 67 4.33 10.32 7.10
CA GLU A 67 2.98 10.51 6.54
C GLU A 67 3.00 11.45 5.32
N PHE A 68 3.88 12.45 5.30
CA PHE A 68 4.11 13.30 4.13
C PHE A 68 4.69 12.53 2.95
N LEU A 69 5.71 11.70 3.17
CA LEU A 69 6.28 10.84 2.11
C LEU A 69 5.24 9.83 1.57
N ALA A 70 4.38 9.30 2.46
CA ALA A 70 3.25 8.47 2.09
C ALA A 70 2.24 9.22 1.21
N MET A 71 1.86 10.44 1.61
CA MET A 71 0.98 11.33 0.84
C MET A 71 1.57 11.66 -0.53
N SER A 72 2.86 11.96 -0.62
CA SER A 72 3.55 12.25 -1.89
C SER A 72 3.56 11.03 -2.81
N THR A 73 3.79 9.83 -2.27
CA THR A 73 3.64 8.58 -3.02
C THR A 73 2.20 8.39 -3.52
N ALA A 74 1.19 8.76 -2.73
CA ALA A 74 -0.21 8.74 -3.15
C ALA A 74 -0.53 9.75 -4.26
N ARG A 75 0.19 10.88 -4.36
CA ARG A 75 0.06 11.82 -5.49
C ARG A 75 0.57 11.20 -6.79
N VAL A 76 1.71 10.50 -6.75
CA VAL A 76 2.25 9.79 -7.92
C VAL A 76 1.22 8.79 -8.46
N HIS A 77 0.62 8.01 -7.57
CA HIS A 77 -0.36 6.98 -7.93
C HIS A 77 -1.79 7.50 -8.09
N GLN A 78 -2.02 8.81 -7.95
CA GLN A 78 -3.35 9.42 -8.03
C GLN A 78 -4.39 8.71 -7.15
N CYS A 79 -4.03 8.41 -5.89
CA CYS A 79 -4.88 7.64 -4.98
C CYS A 79 -5.66 8.54 -4.00
N PRO A 80 -6.96 8.82 -4.23
CA PRO A 80 -7.70 9.81 -3.43
C PRO A 80 -7.88 9.38 -1.97
N PHE A 81 -8.14 8.09 -1.73
CA PHE A 81 -8.28 7.54 -0.39
C PHE A 81 -7.03 7.80 0.47
N CYS A 82 -5.85 7.48 -0.08
CA CYS A 82 -4.59 7.65 0.61
C CYS A 82 -4.20 9.13 0.74
N LEU A 83 -4.47 9.96 -0.27
CA LEU A 83 -4.21 11.40 -0.20
C LEU A 83 -4.94 12.05 0.98
N VAL A 84 -6.25 11.81 1.09
CA VAL A 84 -7.07 12.40 2.17
C VAL A 84 -6.66 11.83 3.53
N THR A 85 -6.43 10.52 3.60
CA THR A 85 -6.06 9.85 4.86
C THR A 85 -4.71 10.32 5.38
N HIS A 86 -3.68 10.40 4.52
CA HIS A 86 -2.35 10.85 4.94
C HIS A 86 -2.30 12.34 5.24
N ALA A 87 -3.06 13.18 4.53
CA ALA A 87 -3.19 14.60 4.88
C ALA A 87 -3.72 14.76 6.32
N GLU A 88 -4.72 13.97 6.73
CA GLU A 88 -5.18 13.96 8.11
C GLU A 88 -4.16 13.34 9.07
N MET A 89 -3.45 12.28 8.67
CA MET A 89 -2.42 11.68 9.51
C MET A 89 -1.24 12.61 9.77
N ILE A 90 -0.85 13.48 8.83
CA ILE A 90 0.14 14.54 9.05
C ILE A 90 -0.32 15.45 10.19
N ARG A 91 -1.59 15.91 10.16
CA ARG A 91 -2.18 16.76 11.20
C ARG A 91 -2.26 16.05 12.56
N VAL A 92 -2.51 14.74 12.57
CA VAL A 92 -2.62 13.94 13.81
C VAL A 92 -1.26 13.55 14.37
N ALA A 93 -0.25 13.32 13.52
CA ALA A 93 1.06 12.83 13.91
C ALA A 93 2.07 13.93 14.22
N GLY A 94 1.89 15.12 13.64
CA GLY A 94 2.75 16.27 13.86
C GLY A 94 2.24 17.26 14.90
N HIS A 95 3.03 18.30 15.09
CA HIS A 95 2.79 19.47 15.91
C HIS A 95 2.73 20.77 15.09
N GLY A 96 2.55 20.66 13.77
CA GLY A 96 2.43 21.78 12.83
C GLY A 96 3.69 22.04 11.99
N GLU A 97 4.70 21.17 12.08
CA GLU A 97 5.94 21.24 11.29
C GLU A 97 5.74 20.98 9.79
N ILE A 98 4.63 20.33 9.42
CA ILE A 98 4.24 20.09 8.02
C ILE A 98 2.78 20.48 7.87
N ASP A 99 2.52 21.35 6.91
CA ASP A 99 1.17 21.66 6.44
C ASP A 99 0.87 20.80 5.18
N PRO A 100 -0.08 19.83 5.24
CA PRO A 100 -0.42 19.01 4.08
C PRO A 100 -0.98 19.82 2.90
N ASP A 101 -1.54 21.01 3.18
CA ASP A 101 -2.11 21.91 2.17
C ASP A 101 -1.03 22.84 1.57
N ARG A 102 0.16 22.91 2.19
CA ARG A 102 1.34 23.67 1.71
C ARG A 102 2.60 22.80 1.70
N PRO A 103 2.62 21.71 0.91
CA PRO A 103 3.69 20.71 0.95
C PRO A 103 5.07 21.25 0.58
N ALA A 104 5.14 22.34 -0.20
CA ALA A 104 6.38 22.98 -0.61
C ALA A 104 7.11 23.72 0.53
N ASP A 105 6.43 23.95 1.66
CA ASP A 105 7.00 24.63 2.83
C ASP A 105 7.79 23.67 3.75
N ALA A 106 7.81 22.36 3.43
CA ALA A 106 8.59 21.37 4.17
C ALA A 106 10.10 21.63 4.06
N ARG A 107 10.88 21.13 5.02
CA ARG A 107 12.33 21.36 5.06
C ARG A 107 13.06 20.76 3.84
N PRO A 108 14.20 21.34 3.41
CA PRO A 108 14.91 20.93 2.20
C PRO A 108 15.27 19.44 2.15
N GLU A 109 15.65 18.84 3.27
CA GLU A 109 16.00 17.42 3.36
C GLU A 109 14.82 16.51 2.99
N LEU A 110 13.62 16.87 3.45
CA LEU A 110 12.40 16.13 3.15
C LEU A 110 12.00 16.28 1.69
N LEU A 111 12.14 17.49 1.14
CA LEU A 111 11.85 17.76 -0.27
C LEU A 111 12.84 17.05 -1.21
N ALA A 112 14.12 16.96 -0.83
CA ALA A 112 15.14 16.24 -1.58
C ALA A 112 14.80 14.74 -1.68
N VAL A 113 14.50 14.09 -0.54
CA VAL A 113 14.13 12.67 -0.56
C VAL A 113 12.77 12.46 -1.22
N GLN A 114 11.80 13.36 -1.04
CA GLN A 114 10.51 13.30 -1.74
C GLN A 114 10.71 13.27 -3.26
N GLY A 115 11.50 14.18 -3.81
CA GLY A 115 11.79 14.24 -5.24
C GLY A 115 12.41 12.94 -5.76
N PHE A 116 13.33 12.35 -5.00
CA PHE A 116 13.91 11.05 -5.33
C PHE A 116 12.88 9.92 -5.33
N LEU A 117 12.06 9.78 -4.27
CA LEU A 117 11.01 8.75 -4.20
C LEU A 117 9.96 8.90 -5.32
N GLU A 118 9.68 10.15 -5.70
CA GLU A 118 8.81 10.51 -6.80
C GLU A 118 9.37 10.11 -8.17
N ALA A 119 10.68 10.23 -8.37
CA ALA A 119 11.36 9.75 -9.59
C ALA A 119 11.39 8.21 -9.63
N VAL A 120 11.76 7.57 -8.50
CA VAL A 120 11.76 6.11 -8.32
C VAL A 120 10.39 5.50 -8.61
N SER A 121 9.31 6.12 -8.11
CA SER A 121 7.94 5.61 -8.28
C SER A 121 7.40 5.79 -9.70
N ARG A 122 8.02 6.67 -10.51
CA ARG A 122 7.67 6.92 -11.91
C ARG A 122 8.58 6.22 -12.91
N ASP A 123 9.56 5.45 -12.43
CA ASP A 123 10.63 4.87 -13.26
C ASP A 123 11.35 5.93 -14.11
N ALA A 124 11.65 7.07 -13.49
CA ALA A 124 12.34 8.19 -14.11
C ALA A 124 13.86 8.14 -13.87
N GLU A 125 14.62 8.98 -14.57
CA GLU A 125 16.05 9.16 -14.30
C GLU A 125 16.29 9.60 -12.85
N LEU A 126 17.24 8.93 -12.17
CA LEU A 126 17.48 9.11 -10.75
C LEU A 126 18.69 10.03 -10.52
N ASP A 127 18.45 11.20 -9.93
CA ASP A 127 19.49 12.08 -9.42
C ASP A 127 19.63 11.91 -7.90
N VAL A 128 20.82 11.45 -7.47
CA VAL A 128 21.16 11.25 -6.06
C VAL A 128 22.01 12.38 -5.49
N ALA A 129 22.39 13.39 -6.28
CA ALA A 129 23.17 14.52 -5.79
C ALA A 129 22.48 15.27 -4.64
N PRO A 130 21.15 15.50 -4.65
CA PRO A 130 20.44 16.14 -3.53
C PRO A 130 20.43 15.32 -2.23
N LEU A 131 20.79 14.02 -2.29
CA LEU A 131 20.74 13.11 -1.14
C LEU A 131 22.07 13.03 -0.38
N ARG A 132 23.16 13.59 -0.92
CA ARG A 132 24.53 13.39 -0.39
C ARG A 132 24.71 13.87 1.05
N ASP A 133 23.97 14.88 1.46
CA ASP A 133 24.07 15.48 2.79
C ASP A 133 23.11 14.83 3.81
N LEU A 134 22.28 13.87 3.37
CA LEU A 134 21.38 13.14 4.26
C LEU A 134 22.16 12.11 5.09
N PRO A 135 21.69 11.79 6.32
CA PRO A 135 22.25 10.69 7.08
C PRO A 135 22.20 9.36 6.32
N PRO A 136 23.17 8.44 6.52
CA PRO A 136 23.29 7.22 5.72
C PRO A 136 22.03 6.34 5.67
N ASN A 137 21.25 6.30 6.74
CA ASN A 137 20.02 5.52 6.85
C ASN A 137 18.77 6.25 6.33
N ALA A 138 18.81 7.58 6.19
CA ALA A 138 17.61 8.38 5.91
C ALA A 138 16.95 8.01 4.57
N VAL A 139 17.74 7.76 3.53
CA VAL A 139 17.22 7.37 2.21
C VAL A 139 16.60 5.96 2.26
N ALA A 140 17.25 5.01 2.93
CA ALA A 140 16.73 3.64 3.11
C ALA A 140 15.41 3.63 3.88
N GLU A 141 15.30 4.42 4.94
CA GLU A 141 14.07 4.57 5.73
C GLU A 141 12.93 5.18 4.91
N ALA A 142 13.23 6.18 4.08
CA ALA A 142 12.26 6.78 3.16
C ALA A 142 11.82 5.80 2.08
N LEU A 143 12.73 4.99 1.53
CA LEU A 143 12.41 3.93 0.57
C LEU A 143 11.50 2.87 1.18
N ASN A 144 11.66 2.52 2.46
CA ASN A 144 10.75 1.59 3.15
C ASN A 144 9.32 2.16 3.26
N VAL A 145 9.19 3.46 3.55
CA VAL A 145 7.89 4.16 3.52
C VAL A 145 7.31 4.12 2.10
N ASN A 146 8.11 4.45 1.09
CA ASN A 146 7.66 4.40 -0.30
C ASN A 146 7.20 3.01 -0.71
N LEU A 147 7.95 1.94 -0.42
CA LEU A 147 7.58 0.56 -0.74
C LEU A 147 6.18 0.21 -0.24
N VAL A 148 5.89 0.49 1.04
CA VAL A 148 4.58 0.20 1.65
C VAL A 148 3.46 0.94 0.92
N TRP A 149 3.61 2.25 0.73
CA TRP A 149 2.52 3.06 0.16
C TRP A 149 2.39 2.89 -1.34
N ASN A 150 3.48 2.55 -2.03
CA ASN A 150 3.48 2.19 -3.45
C ASN A 150 2.64 0.91 -3.70
N VAL A 151 2.69 -0.07 -2.78
CA VAL A 151 1.75 -1.22 -2.76
C VAL A 151 0.32 -0.78 -2.44
N VAL A 152 0.13 -0.12 -1.28
CA VAL A 152 -1.23 0.19 -0.78
C VAL A 152 -1.99 1.10 -1.73
N ASN A 153 -1.35 2.09 -2.36
CA ASN A 153 -1.99 3.00 -3.30
C ASN A 153 -2.52 2.26 -4.53
N ARG A 154 -1.75 1.31 -5.08
CA ARG A 154 -2.21 0.49 -6.21
C ARG A 154 -3.38 -0.40 -5.84
N LEU A 155 -3.35 -1.02 -4.66
CA LEU A 155 -4.45 -1.85 -4.18
C LEU A 155 -5.71 -1.03 -3.90
N ALA A 156 -5.57 0.13 -3.25
CA ALA A 156 -6.67 1.05 -2.98
C ALA A 156 -7.33 1.52 -4.28
N ASN A 157 -6.53 1.88 -5.28
CA ASN A 157 -7.03 2.25 -6.59
C ASN A 157 -7.68 1.08 -7.32
N ALA A 158 -7.06 -0.10 -7.36
CA ALA A 158 -7.57 -1.27 -8.08
C ALA A 158 -8.88 -1.78 -7.48
N PHE A 159 -8.97 -1.86 -6.15
CA PHE A 159 -10.15 -2.33 -5.44
C PHE A 159 -11.21 -1.25 -5.20
N GLY A 160 -10.93 -0.01 -5.58
CA GLY A 160 -11.89 1.09 -5.52
C GLY A 160 -12.24 1.45 -4.09
N PHE A 161 -11.21 1.78 -3.30
CA PHE A 161 -11.39 2.19 -1.92
C PHE A 161 -12.16 3.50 -1.83
N GLU A 162 -13.13 3.53 -0.93
CA GLU A 162 -13.89 4.71 -0.61
C GLU A 162 -13.69 5.09 0.86
N LEU A 163 -13.65 6.40 1.10
CA LEU A 163 -13.64 6.94 2.45
C LEU A 163 -15.07 7.37 2.79
N LEU A 164 -15.77 6.56 3.59
CA LEU A 164 -17.14 6.83 3.98
C LEU A 164 -17.21 7.87 5.12
N ASP A 165 -18.39 8.47 5.29
CA ASP A 165 -18.65 9.45 6.33
C ASP A 165 -18.26 8.93 7.73
N GLY A 166 -17.55 9.77 8.48
CA GLY A 166 -17.09 9.45 9.84
C GLY A 166 -15.85 8.55 9.91
N GLN A 167 -15.38 7.95 8.81
CA GLN A 167 -14.20 7.08 8.80
C GLN A 167 -12.89 7.84 8.98
N LEU A 168 -12.77 9.05 8.42
CA LEU A 168 -11.50 9.78 8.40
C LEU A 168 -10.93 9.99 9.81
N LYS A 169 -11.60 10.82 10.63
CA LYS A 169 -11.09 11.20 11.96
C LYS A 169 -11.03 10.03 12.94
N SER A 170 -12.00 9.12 12.88
CA SER A 170 -12.04 7.96 13.79
C SER A 170 -10.95 6.94 13.41
N GLY A 171 -10.79 6.68 12.11
CA GLY A 171 -9.80 5.77 11.54
C GLY A 171 -8.37 6.27 11.77
N THR A 172 -8.06 7.53 11.44
CA THR A 172 -6.69 8.08 11.61
C THR A 172 -6.27 8.13 13.07
N ARG A 173 -7.16 8.48 13.99
CA ARG A 173 -6.87 8.42 15.44
C ARG A 173 -6.62 7.00 15.92
N ALA A 174 -7.43 6.04 15.49
CA ALA A 174 -7.26 4.64 15.85
C ALA A 174 -5.93 4.10 15.29
N LEU A 175 -5.62 4.41 14.03
CA LEU A 175 -4.39 4.02 13.35
C LEU A 175 -3.16 4.63 14.01
N HIS A 176 -3.20 5.93 14.32
CA HIS A 176 -2.13 6.63 15.04
C HIS A 176 -1.87 6.00 16.40
N ARG A 177 -2.94 5.68 17.16
CA ARG A 177 -2.83 5.04 18.48
C ARG A 177 -2.29 3.62 18.41
N ALA A 178 -2.74 2.83 17.43
CA ALA A 178 -2.30 1.45 17.24
C ALA A 178 -0.89 1.37 16.63
N GLY A 179 -0.40 2.45 16.01
CA GLY A 179 0.90 2.51 15.36
C GLY A 179 1.03 1.49 14.23
N TYR A 180 0.00 1.40 13.38
CA TYR A 180 -0.07 0.47 12.24
C TYR A 180 -0.03 -1.02 12.61
N ARG A 181 -0.30 -1.38 13.87
CA ARG A 181 -0.35 -2.78 14.31
C ARG A 181 -1.78 -3.31 14.38
N PHE A 182 -1.92 -4.60 14.11
CA PHE A 182 -3.17 -5.35 14.26
C PHE A 182 -3.04 -6.41 15.37
N PRO A 183 -4.16 -6.78 16.02
CA PRO A 183 -4.17 -7.90 16.95
C PRO A 183 -3.68 -9.20 16.29
N GLY A 184 -2.68 -9.85 16.89
CA GLY A 184 -2.05 -11.04 16.31
C GLY A 184 -3.00 -12.20 15.98
N PHE A 185 -4.10 -12.35 16.72
CA PHE A 185 -5.11 -13.40 16.44
C PHE A 185 -5.88 -13.17 15.13
N LEU A 186 -5.87 -11.95 14.60
CA LEU A 186 -6.44 -11.62 13.29
C LEU A 186 -5.44 -11.86 12.16
N LEU A 187 -4.15 -11.92 12.49
CA LEU A 187 -3.09 -12.15 11.53
C LEU A 187 -3.01 -13.63 11.16
N GLY A 188 -2.37 -13.85 10.01
CA GLY A 188 -2.07 -15.15 9.50
C GLY A 188 -0.82 -15.78 10.12
N ALA A 189 -0.53 -17.01 9.70
CA ALA A 189 0.77 -17.61 9.86
C ALA A 189 1.87 -16.74 9.22
N ASP A 190 3.06 -16.85 9.78
CA ASP A 190 4.25 -16.20 9.25
C ASP A 190 4.82 -17.05 8.11
N HIS A 191 4.91 -16.46 6.93
CA HIS A 191 5.41 -17.15 5.73
C HIS A 191 6.73 -16.55 5.24
N GLY A 192 7.39 -15.73 6.07
CA GLY A 192 8.60 -15.02 5.72
C GLY A 192 8.32 -13.60 5.23
N ASP A 193 9.18 -13.09 4.37
CA ASP A 193 9.07 -11.71 3.87
C ASP A 193 7.94 -11.55 2.84
N LEU A 194 7.72 -10.29 2.42
CA LEU A 194 6.67 -9.94 1.47
C LEU A 194 6.82 -10.67 0.12
N ARG A 195 8.06 -10.92 -0.34
CA ARG A 195 8.32 -11.62 -1.61
C ARG A 195 7.89 -13.08 -1.51
N ALA A 196 8.39 -13.78 -0.48
CA ALA A 196 8.08 -15.19 -0.28
C ALA A 196 6.58 -15.43 -0.07
N SER A 197 5.92 -14.58 0.71
CA SER A 197 4.48 -14.67 0.99
C SER A 197 3.64 -14.48 -0.28
N VAL A 198 3.93 -13.48 -1.09
CA VAL A 198 3.11 -13.12 -2.26
C VAL A 198 3.45 -13.94 -3.50
N PHE A 199 4.68 -14.41 -3.68
CA PHE A 199 5.10 -15.06 -4.92
C PHE A 199 5.26 -16.58 -4.83
N ASP A 200 5.52 -17.14 -3.64
CA ASP A 200 5.87 -18.55 -3.51
C ASP A 200 4.84 -19.39 -2.75
N GLN A 201 4.02 -18.79 -1.88
CA GLN A 201 3.07 -19.54 -1.06
C GLN A 201 1.93 -20.18 -1.87
N PRO A 202 1.35 -21.31 -1.44
CA PRO A 202 0.15 -21.86 -2.03
C PRO A 202 -1.00 -20.84 -2.08
N ALA A 203 -1.67 -20.81 -3.23
CA ALA A 203 -2.62 -19.78 -3.62
C ALA A 203 -3.64 -20.38 -4.61
N HIS A 204 -4.66 -19.62 -5.00
CA HIS A 204 -5.60 -20.02 -6.06
C HIS A 204 -4.95 -19.92 -7.45
N THR A 205 -4.02 -18.98 -7.61
CA THR A 205 -3.20 -18.76 -8.79
C THR A 205 -1.88 -19.51 -8.68
N SER A 206 -1.30 -19.87 -9.83
CA SER A 206 0.01 -20.51 -9.86
C SER A 206 1.13 -19.55 -9.46
N VAL A 207 2.25 -20.10 -9.01
CA VAL A 207 3.48 -19.34 -8.72
C VAL A 207 3.99 -18.65 -9.99
N GLU A 208 3.91 -19.35 -11.13
CA GLU A 208 4.36 -18.88 -12.43
C GLU A 208 3.56 -17.65 -12.86
N LEU A 209 2.22 -17.70 -12.71
CA LEU A 209 1.37 -16.57 -13.04
C LEU A 209 1.69 -15.36 -12.16
N ARG A 210 1.79 -15.54 -10.83
CA ARG A 210 2.07 -14.44 -9.91
C ARG A 210 3.44 -13.80 -10.16
N LYS A 211 4.47 -14.59 -10.45
CA LYS A 211 5.80 -14.06 -10.80
C LYS A 211 5.76 -13.31 -12.12
N ALA A 212 5.11 -13.85 -13.15
CA ALA A 212 5.04 -13.22 -14.46
C ALA A 212 4.27 -11.88 -14.42
N VAL A 213 3.14 -11.81 -13.70
CA VAL A 213 2.41 -10.53 -13.54
C VAL A 213 3.15 -9.54 -12.64
N ALA A 214 4.03 -9.99 -11.74
CA ALA A 214 4.84 -9.12 -10.91
C ALA A 214 5.93 -8.43 -11.72
N THR A 215 6.57 -9.15 -12.65
CA THR A 215 7.68 -8.66 -13.47
C THR A 215 7.23 -8.00 -14.78
N GLY A 216 6.00 -8.26 -15.22
CA GLY A 216 5.52 -7.83 -16.53
C GLY A 216 5.88 -8.79 -17.67
N ASP A 217 6.23 -10.03 -17.34
CA ASP A 217 6.47 -11.08 -18.32
C ASP A 217 5.19 -11.48 -19.06
N ASP A 218 5.37 -12.22 -20.15
CA ASP A 218 4.30 -12.68 -21.02
C ASP A 218 3.30 -13.59 -20.28
N VAL A 219 2.02 -13.17 -20.22
CA VAL A 219 0.92 -13.97 -19.67
C VAL A 219 -0.29 -13.95 -20.62
N GLU A 220 -1.18 -14.93 -20.50
CA GLU A 220 -2.39 -14.99 -21.31
C GLU A 220 -3.36 -13.84 -21.00
N GLU A 221 -4.17 -13.46 -21.99
CA GLU A 221 -5.32 -12.58 -21.72
C GLU A 221 -6.40 -13.34 -20.93
N PRO A 222 -7.14 -12.67 -20.04
CA PRO A 222 -7.15 -11.22 -19.77
C PRO A 222 -6.13 -10.73 -18.72
N TRP A 223 -5.18 -11.57 -18.28
CA TRP A 223 -4.27 -11.22 -17.19
C TRP A 223 -3.25 -10.16 -17.56
N ARG A 224 -2.78 -10.19 -18.81
CA ARG A 224 -1.76 -9.24 -19.29
C ARG A 224 -2.27 -7.80 -19.25
N GLU A 225 -3.45 -7.55 -19.84
CA GLU A 225 -4.05 -6.21 -19.84
C GLU A 225 -4.31 -5.73 -18.40
N TYR A 226 -4.92 -6.58 -17.57
CA TYR A 226 -5.27 -6.21 -16.21
C TYR A 226 -4.04 -5.95 -15.32
N ALA A 227 -3.03 -6.82 -15.36
CA ALA A 227 -1.83 -6.65 -14.55
C ALA A 227 -1.03 -5.40 -14.96
N THR A 228 -0.99 -5.07 -16.25
CA THR A 228 -0.42 -3.81 -16.75
C THR A 228 -1.15 -2.61 -16.16
N LEU A 229 -2.49 -2.62 -16.14
CA LEU A 229 -3.26 -1.56 -15.47
C LEU A 229 -2.91 -1.45 -13.98
N VAL A 230 -2.79 -2.56 -13.25
CA VAL A 230 -2.45 -2.53 -11.82
C VAL A 230 -1.05 -1.91 -11.61
N ARG A 231 -0.06 -2.29 -12.41
CA ARG A 231 1.33 -1.81 -12.27
C ARG A 231 1.47 -0.33 -12.64
N ASP A 232 0.85 0.09 -13.74
CA ASP A 232 1.23 1.35 -14.41
C ASP A 232 0.14 2.42 -14.29
N ALA A 233 -1.11 2.02 -14.10
CA ALA A 233 -2.25 2.93 -14.16
C ALA A 233 -3.42 2.50 -13.27
N SER A 234 -3.14 2.04 -12.05
CA SER A 234 -4.16 1.47 -11.15
C SER A 234 -5.37 2.37 -10.93
N TYR A 235 -5.17 3.70 -10.97
CA TYR A 235 -6.21 4.73 -10.86
C TYR A 235 -7.23 4.73 -12.03
N ARG A 236 -6.93 4.02 -13.12
CA ARG A 236 -7.83 3.85 -14.28
C ARG A 236 -8.69 2.58 -14.20
N ILE A 237 -8.43 1.69 -13.25
CA ILE A 237 -9.19 0.45 -13.10
C ILE A 237 -10.63 0.80 -12.70
N THR A 238 -11.58 0.15 -13.36
CA THR A 238 -13.02 0.31 -13.14
C THR A 238 -13.69 -1.02 -12.86
N ASP A 239 -14.98 -0.97 -12.50
CA ASP A 239 -15.78 -2.18 -12.34
C ASP A 239 -15.94 -2.96 -13.65
N ALA A 240 -15.76 -2.31 -14.81
CA ALA A 240 -15.83 -2.98 -16.10
C ALA A 240 -14.64 -3.93 -16.32
N ASP A 241 -13.47 -3.60 -15.79
CA ASP A 241 -12.28 -4.44 -15.88
C ASP A 241 -12.44 -5.70 -15.02
N VAL A 242 -12.97 -5.54 -13.80
CA VAL A 242 -13.31 -6.68 -12.92
C VAL A 242 -14.40 -7.56 -13.55
N ARG A 243 -15.44 -6.98 -14.16
CA ARG A 243 -16.48 -7.74 -14.88
C ARG A 243 -15.91 -8.51 -16.07
N ARG A 244 -14.89 -7.99 -16.76
CA ARG A 244 -14.23 -8.69 -17.88
C ARG A 244 -13.50 -9.94 -17.39
N LEU A 245 -12.78 -9.84 -16.27
CA LEU A 245 -12.09 -10.97 -15.66
C LEU A 245 -13.07 -12.06 -15.21
N THR A 246 -14.16 -11.68 -14.53
CA THR A 246 -15.16 -12.64 -14.06
C THR A 246 -15.95 -13.27 -15.22
N ALA A 247 -16.27 -12.50 -16.28
CA ALA A 247 -16.87 -13.04 -17.50
C ALA A 247 -15.94 -14.03 -18.24
N ALA A 248 -14.62 -13.88 -18.09
CA ALA A 248 -13.61 -14.83 -18.56
C ALA A 248 -13.40 -16.02 -17.62
N GLY A 249 -14.27 -16.20 -16.61
CA GLY A 249 -14.26 -17.34 -15.70
C GLY A 249 -13.29 -17.23 -14.53
N ARG A 250 -12.70 -16.06 -14.29
CA ARG A 250 -11.75 -15.85 -13.17
C ARG A 250 -12.51 -15.55 -11.89
N SER A 251 -12.12 -16.23 -10.82
CA SER A 251 -12.67 -16.03 -9.48
C SER A 251 -12.17 -14.72 -8.84
N GLU A 252 -12.93 -14.15 -7.91
CA GLU A 252 -12.46 -12.95 -7.18
C GLU A 252 -11.22 -13.23 -6.33
N ASP A 253 -10.99 -14.48 -5.90
CA ASP A 253 -9.73 -14.89 -5.25
C ASP A 253 -8.53 -14.81 -6.19
N GLU A 254 -8.65 -15.30 -7.44
CA GLU A 254 -7.60 -15.17 -8.43
C GLU A 254 -7.33 -13.71 -8.79
N ILE A 255 -8.39 -12.90 -8.96
CA ILE A 255 -8.26 -11.47 -9.25
C ILE A 255 -7.56 -10.76 -8.09
N PHE A 256 -7.92 -11.06 -6.85
CA PHE A 256 -7.25 -10.53 -5.66
C PHE A 256 -5.75 -10.86 -5.67
N GLU A 257 -5.38 -12.13 -5.88
CA GLU A 257 -3.99 -12.58 -5.86
C GLU A 257 -3.16 -11.95 -7.00
N VAL A 258 -3.69 -11.89 -8.23
CA VAL A 258 -3.03 -11.23 -9.36
C VAL A 258 -2.84 -9.74 -9.09
N THR A 259 -3.84 -9.06 -8.54
CA THR A 259 -3.75 -7.64 -8.20
C THR A 259 -2.65 -7.39 -7.17
N VAL A 260 -2.60 -8.22 -6.13
CA VAL A 260 -1.56 -8.12 -5.09
C VAL A 260 -0.18 -8.41 -5.66
N ALA A 261 -0.02 -9.47 -6.45
CA ALA A 261 1.25 -9.82 -7.06
C ALA A 261 1.77 -8.72 -8.00
N ALA A 262 0.92 -8.17 -8.86
CA ALA A 262 1.27 -7.07 -9.75
C ALA A 262 1.65 -5.80 -8.97
N ALA A 263 0.87 -5.41 -7.95
CA ALA A 263 1.17 -4.24 -7.13
C ALA A 263 2.47 -4.38 -6.33
N VAL A 264 2.70 -5.54 -5.72
CA VAL A 264 3.92 -5.84 -4.96
C VAL A 264 5.14 -5.92 -5.88
N GLY A 265 5.02 -6.55 -7.04
CA GLY A 265 6.09 -6.61 -8.05
C GLY A 265 6.56 -5.22 -8.47
N ALA A 266 5.63 -4.37 -8.90
CA ALA A 266 5.95 -2.99 -9.30
C ALA A 266 6.60 -2.18 -8.15
N ALA A 267 6.09 -2.33 -6.92
CA ALA A 267 6.64 -1.62 -5.77
C ALA A 267 8.05 -2.07 -5.40
N LEU A 268 8.32 -3.38 -5.47
CA LEU A 268 9.63 -3.94 -5.20
C LEU A 268 10.63 -3.55 -6.29
N HIS A 269 10.22 -3.52 -7.56
CA HIS A 269 11.07 -3.06 -8.67
C HIS A 269 11.53 -1.61 -8.44
N SER A 270 10.59 -0.69 -8.14
CA SER A 270 10.93 0.69 -7.78
C SER A 270 11.85 0.75 -6.55
N PHE A 271 11.55 0.00 -5.50
CA PHE A 271 12.35 -0.04 -4.27
C PHE A 271 13.79 -0.51 -4.53
N ASP A 272 13.97 -1.59 -5.29
CA ASP A 272 15.28 -2.15 -5.61
C ASP A 272 16.10 -1.19 -6.49
N ALA A 273 15.46 -0.51 -7.46
CA ALA A 273 16.10 0.51 -8.29
C ALA A 273 16.55 1.72 -7.45
N GLY A 274 15.70 2.18 -6.53
CA GLY A 274 16.03 3.26 -5.60
C GLY A 274 17.23 2.91 -4.73
N ARG A 275 17.22 1.73 -4.11
CA ARG A 275 18.33 1.22 -3.29
C ARG A 275 19.64 1.14 -4.07
N ALA A 276 19.60 0.59 -5.28
CA ALA A 276 20.76 0.48 -6.14
C ALA A 276 21.35 1.86 -6.49
N ALA A 277 20.50 2.84 -6.81
CA ALA A 277 20.94 4.19 -7.15
C ALA A 277 21.52 4.95 -5.95
N SER A 278 20.91 4.84 -4.76
CA SER A 278 21.37 5.53 -3.55
C SER A 278 22.51 4.81 -2.82
N GLY A 279 22.85 3.59 -3.20
CA GLY A 279 23.89 2.79 -2.54
C GLY A 279 23.51 2.33 -1.13
N THR A 280 22.21 2.14 -0.88
CA THR A 280 21.65 1.75 0.44
C THR A 280 21.11 0.34 0.46
#